data_AF-A0A7H4PM66-F1
#
_entry.id   AF-A0A7H4PM66-F1
#
_cell.length_a   1.000
_cell.length_b   1.000
_cell.length_c   1.000
_cell.angle_alpha   90.00
_cell.angle_beta   90.00
_cell.angle_gamma   90.00
#
_symmetry.space_group_name_H-M   'P 1'
#
loop_
_entity.id
_entity.type
_entity.pdbx_description
1 polymer ?
#
loop_
_entity_poly.entity_id
_entity_poly.type
_entity_poly.pdbx_seq_one_letter_code
_entity_poly.pdbx_strand_id
1 'polypeptide(L)'
;MVADSQPGHIDQIKQTNAGAVYRLIDQLGPVSRIDLSRFAQLAPASITKIVREMLEAHLVQETEIQEPGSRGRPAVGLMVETEAWHYLSIRISRGEIHLALRDLSSALVVEEQLELALQHVQPFASRLLDQVDQFFIRHQKKLERLTAIAVTMPGSSIPSTVSSTGCRFMKTLRTCRWAKS
;
A
#
# COMPACT_ATOMS: atom_id res chain seq x y z
N MET A 1 22.04 28.03 20.27
CA MET A 1 21.00 27.04 20.63
C MET A 1 20.83 26.12 19.43
N VAL A 2 21.52 24.98 19.44
CA VAL A 2 21.42 23.97 18.38
C VAL A 2 20.34 23.00 18.84
N ALA A 3 19.21 22.98 18.13
CA ALA A 3 18.10 22.10 18.44
C ALA A 3 18.52 20.65 18.16
N ASP A 4 18.65 19.87 19.22
CA ASP A 4 18.80 18.42 19.21
C ASP A 4 17.61 17.81 18.46
N SER A 5 17.79 17.59 17.16
CA SER A 5 16.78 16.94 16.33
C SER A 5 16.97 15.44 16.52
N GLN A 6 16.21 14.86 17.46
CA GLN A 6 16.20 13.41 17.69
C GLN A 6 16.02 12.68 16.34
N PRO A 7 16.82 11.64 16.04
CA PRO A 7 16.81 10.96 14.73
C PRO A 7 15.41 10.49 14.29
N GLY A 8 14.54 10.12 15.25
CA GLY A 8 13.16 9.72 14.97
C GLY A 8 12.27 10.84 14.41
N HIS A 9 12.52 12.10 14.76
CA HIS A 9 11.67 13.23 14.36
C HIS A 9 11.85 13.57 12.87
N ILE A 10 13.09 13.54 12.38
CA ILE A 10 13.40 13.86 10.98
C ILE A 10 12.82 12.80 10.05
N ASP A 11 12.96 11.53 10.38
CA ASP A 11 12.44 10.44 9.54
C ASP A 11 10.91 10.37 9.58
N GLN A 12 10.29 10.72 10.71
CA GLN A 12 8.84 10.85 10.80
C GLN A 12 8.30 12.01 9.94
N ILE A 13 9.00 13.14 9.89
CA ILE A 13 8.65 14.26 9.00
C ILE A 13 8.76 13.84 7.54
N LYS A 14 9.86 13.18 7.15
CA LYS A 14 10.03 12.67 5.77
C LYS A 14 8.91 11.69 5.40
N GLN A 15 8.56 10.77 6.30
CA GLN A 15 7.50 9.79 6.07
C GLN A 15 6.13 10.46 5.93
N THR A 16 5.86 11.49 6.73
CA THR A 16 4.62 12.27 6.65
C THR A 16 4.52 13.03 5.32
N ASN A 17 5.61 13.68 4.90
CA ASN A 17 5.68 14.42 3.65
C ASN A 17 5.55 13.49 2.43
N ALA A 18 6.24 12.35 2.45
CA ALA A 18 6.12 11.34 1.40
C ALA A 18 4.68 10.80 1.29
N GLY A 19 4.04 10.49 2.42
CA GLY A 19 2.64 10.05 2.44
C GLY A 19 1.67 11.12 1.92
N ALA A 20 1.90 12.40 2.24
CA ALA A 20 1.09 13.51 1.72
C ALA A 20 1.24 13.67 0.20
N VAL A 21 2.47 13.61 -0.31
CA VAL A 21 2.75 13.69 -1.75
C VAL A 21 2.14 12.50 -2.49
N TYR A 22 2.31 11.27 -1.98
CA TYR A 22 1.72 10.08 -2.60
C TYR A 22 0.20 10.19 -2.71
N ARG A 23 -0.47 10.61 -1.62
CA ARG A 23 -1.92 10.82 -1.61
C ARG A 23 -2.38 11.89 -2.61
N LEU A 24 -1.59 12.95 -2.82
CA LEU A 24 -1.90 13.96 -3.83
C LEU A 24 -1.78 13.39 -5.25
N ILE A 25 -0.80 12.53 -5.51
CA ILE A 25 -0.64 11.85 -6.81
C ILE A 25 -1.81 10.87 -7.04
N ASP A 26 -2.22 10.14 -6.01
CA ASP A 26 -3.35 9.21 -6.07
C ASP A 26 -4.68 9.91 -6.38
N GLN A 27 -4.91 11.09 -5.79
CA GLN A 27 -6.17 11.84 -5.95
C GLN A 27 -6.22 12.71 -7.20
N LEU A 28 -5.08 13.26 -7.63
CA LEU A 28 -4.98 14.26 -8.71
C LEU A 28 -4.27 13.73 -9.96
N GLY A 29 -3.85 12.47 -9.98
CA GLY A 29 -3.13 11.88 -11.10
C GLY A 29 -3.94 11.90 -12.40
N PRO A 30 -3.34 12.24 -13.55
CA PRO A 30 -1.93 12.62 -13.77
C PRO A 30 -1.61 14.07 -13.35
N VAL A 31 -0.59 14.27 -12.52
CA VAL A 31 -0.21 15.59 -11.95
C VAL A 31 1.25 15.96 -12.20
N SER A 32 1.53 17.24 -12.45
CA SER A 32 2.90 17.73 -12.67
C SER A 32 3.69 17.91 -11.35
N ARG A 33 5.02 17.83 -11.40
CA ARG A 33 5.88 18.11 -10.24
C ARG A 33 5.73 19.54 -9.71
N ILE A 34 5.43 20.49 -10.59
CA ILE A 34 5.21 21.91 -10.23
C ILE A 34 3.93 22.05 -9.42
N ASP A 35 2.85 21.41 -9.86
CA ASP A 35 1.58 21.46 -9.16
C ASP A 35 1.63 20.67 -7.85
N LEU A 36 2.34 19.53 -7.81
CA LEU A 36 2.62 18.83 -6.54
C LEU A 36 3.32 19.73 -5.52
N SER A 37 4.30 20.53 -5.94
CA SER A 37 4.98 21.49 -5.05
C SER A 37 4.01 22.54 -4.50
N ARG A 38 3.08 23.03 -5.33
CA ARG A 38 2.03 23.98 -4.91
C ARG A 38 1.04 23.36 -3.94
N PHE A 39 0.52 22.16 -4.24
CA PHE A 39 -0.46 21.47 -3.40
C PHE A 39 0.12 20.97 -2.08
N ALA A 40 1.33 20.40 -2.11
CA ALA A 40 1.98 19.88 -0.92
C ALA A 40 2.65 20.98 -0.07
N GLN A 41 2.78 22.21 -0.60
CA GLN A 41 3.51 23.33 0.02
C GLN A 41 4.96 22.97 0.39
N LEU A 42 5.59 22.11 -0.40
CA LEU A 42 6.98 21.68 -0.21
C LEU A 42 7.89 22.33 -1.24
N ALA A 43 9.15 22.54 -0.85
CA ALA A 43 10.17 23.05 -1.75
C ALA A 43 10.34 22.14 -2.98
N PRO A 44 10.55 22.68 -4.20
CA PRO A 44 10.71 21.87 -5.42
C PRO A 44 11.82 20.82 -5.35
N ALA A 45 12.91 21.13 -4.64
CA ALA A 45 14.01 20.20 -4.39
C ALA A 45 13.57 18.99 -3.55
N SER A 46 12.72 19.21 -2.54
CA SER A 46 12.17 18.14 -1.70
C SER A 46 11.21 17.25 -2.48
N ILE A 47 10.33 17.82 -3.31
CA ILE A 47 9.44 17.05 -4.21
C ILE A 47 10.26 16.19 -5.16
N THR A 48 11.29 16.75 -5.79
CA THR A 48 12.15 15.99 -6.72
C THR A 48 12.79 14.79 -6.04
N LYS A 49 13.26 14.96 -4.80
CA LYS A 49 13.83 13.87 -4.01
C LYS A 49 12.80 12.80 -3.67
N ILE A 50 11.63 13.20 -3.15
CA ILE A 50 10.54 12.29 -2.77
C ILE A 50 10.04 11.50 -3.99
N VAL A 51 9.75 12.19 -5.10
CA VAL A 51 9.27 11.56 -6.33
C VAL A 51 10.30 10.59 -6.90
N ARG A 52 11.59 10.95 -6.88
CA ARG A 52 12.66 10.05 -7.31
C ARG A 52 12.68 8.77 -6.48
N GLU A 53 12.60 8.87 -5.15
CA GLU A 53 12.53 7.70 -4.27
C GLU A 53 11.28 6.85 -4.55
N MET A 54 10.14 7.46 -4.87
CA MET A 54 8.91 6.75 -5.26
C MET A 54 9.01 6.06 -6.62
N LEU A 55 9.64 6.69 -7.61
CA LEU A 55 9.91 6.11 -8.93
C LEU A 55 10.87 4.91 -8.80
N GLU A 56 11.96 5.06 -8.04
CA GLU A 56 12.90 3.97 -7.76
C GLU A 56 12.19 2.81 -7.03
N ALA A 57 11.28 3.12 -6.11
CA ALA A 57 10.44 2.12 -5.45
C ALA A 57 9.37 1.49 -6.36
N HIS A 58 9.09 2.05 -7.53
CA HIS A 58 7.98 1.67 -8.43
C HIS A 58 6.59 1.92 -7.81
N LEU A 59 6.44 2.92 -6.94
CA LEU A 59 5.15 3.32 -6.36
C LEU A 59 4.38 4.30 -7.26
N VAL A 60 5.10 5.02 -8.11
CA VAL A 60 4.57 5.98 -9.08
C VAL A 60 5.26 5.76 -10.42
N GLN A 61 4.61 6.18 -11.49
CA GLN A 61 5.13 6.14 -12.85
C GLN A 61 4.97 7.51 -13.53
N GLU A 62 5.84 7.77 -14.50
CA GLU A 62 5.74 8.95 -15.35
C GLU A 62 4.83 8.64 -16.54
N THR A 63 3.84 9.51 -16.77
CA THR A 63 2.91 9.42 -17.90
C THR A 63 2.92 10.71 -18.69
N GLU A 64 2.69 10.63 -20.00
CA GLU A 64 2.65 11.81 -20.85
C GLU A 64 1.28 12.49 -20.72
N ILE A 65 1.26 13.72 -20.23
CA ILE A 65 0.07 14.55 -20.26
C ILE A 65 0.01 15.20 -21.65
N GLN A 66 -0.80 14.63 -22.54
CA GLN A 66 -1.15 15.28 -23.80
C GLN A 66 -2.19 16.37 -23.53
N GLU A 67 -1.74 17.61 -23.35
CA GLU A 67 -2.65 18.74 -23.41
C GLU A 67 -3.06 18.99 -24.87
N PRO A 68 -4.36 18.88 -25.23
CA PRO A 68 -4.80 19.14 -26.59
C PRO A 68 -4.60 20.64 -26.91
N GLY A 69 -3.55 20.95 -27.66
CA GLY A 69 -3.21 22.31 -28.09
C GLY A 69 -1.80 22.79 -27.75
N SER A 70 -1.01 22.04 -26.99
CA SER A 70 0.36 22.43 -26.64
C SER A 70 1.35 22.12 -27.78
N ARG A 71 1.88 23.17 -28.43
CA ARG A 71 3.09 23.09 -29.28
C ARG A 71 4.32 23.21 -28.39
N GLY A 72 4.77 22.12 -27.80
CA GLY A 72 5.93 22.06 -26.92
C GLY A 72 6.30 20.65 -26.51
N ARG A 73 7.38 20.49 -25.71
CA ARG A 73 7.76 19.20 -25.12
C ARG A 73 6.59 18.68 -24.27
N PRO A 74 6.12 17.44 -24.45
CA PRO A 74 5.01 16.90 -23.67
C PRO A 74 5.29 17.04 -22.18
N ALA A 75 4.29 17.49 -21.42
CA ALA A 75 4.40 17.63 -19.98
C ALA A 75 4.42 16.24 -19.34
N VAL A 76 5.41 15.99 -18.48
CA VAL A 76 5.54 14.73 -17.75
C VAL A 76 4.65 14.80 -16.51
N GLY A 77 3.61 13.98 -16.50
CA GLY A 77 2.72 13.76 -15.37
C GLY A 77 3.21 12.60 -14.50
N LEU A 78 2.80 12.61 -13.24
CA LEU A 78 2.99 11.51 -12.30
C LEU A 78 1.65 10.87 -12.00
N MET A 79 1.62 9.54 -12.03
CA MET A 79 0.47 8.72 -11.66
C MET A 79 0.93 7.60 -10.73
N VAL A 80 0.03 7.11 -9.87
CA VAL A 80 0.34 5.97 -9.01
C VAL A 80 0.43 4.70 -9.86
N GLU A 81 1.39 3.85 -9.54
CA GLU A 81 1.48 2.50 -10.08
C GLU A 81 0.70 1.55 -9.16
N THR A 82 -0.52 1.17 -9.56
CA THR A 82 -1.39 0.34 -8.72
C THR A 82 -1.34 -1.14 -9.07
N GLU A 83 -1.02 -1.51 -10.31
CA GLU A 83 -1.14 -2.88 -10.83
C GLU A 83 0.01 -3.78 -10.35
N ALA A 84 1.21 -3.23 -10.21
CA ALA A 84 2.40 -3.99 -9.79
C ALA A 84 2.38 -4.41 -8.31
N TRP A 85 1.44 -3.88 -7.52
CA TRP A 85 1.40 -4.02 -6.08
C TRP A 85 0.08 -4.59 -5.60
N HIS A 86 0.18 -5.67 -4.84
CA HIS A 86 -0.97 -6.34 -4.28
C HIS A 86 -0.97 -6.27 -2.75
N TYR A 87 -2.15 -6.35 -2.16
CA TYR A 87 -2.33 -6.64 -0.74
C TYR A 87 -3.37 -7.74 -0.55
N LEU A 88 -3.21 -8.53 0.49
CA LEU A 88 -4.17 -9.57 0.85
C LEU A 88 -5.13 -9.02 1.89
N SER A 89 -6.42 -9.01 1.59
CA SER A 89 -7.47 -8.74 2.56
C SER A 89 -8.06 -10.06 3.07
N ILE A 90 -8.07 -10.21 4.38
CA ILE A 90 -8.60 -11.37 5.08
C ILE A 90 -9.76 -10.88 5.92
N ARG A 91 -10.97 -11.36 5.63
CA ARG A 91 -12.15 -11.12 6.44
C ARG A 91 -12.59 -12.42 7.08
N ILE A 92 -12.44 -12.50 8.39
CA ILE A 92 -12.89 -13.63 9.19
C ILE A 92 -14.31 -13.34 9.63
N SER A 93 -15.23 -14.25 9.31
CA SER A 93 -16.62 -14.23 9.73
C SER A 93 -16.89 -15.44 10.63
N ARG A 94 -18.12 -15.56 11.15
CA ARG A 94 -18.48 -16.70 12.00
C ARG A 94 -18.60 -17.97 11.15
N GLY A 95 -17.57 -18.81 11.17
CA GLY A 95 -17.56 -20.09 10.45
C GLY A 95 -16.97 -20.01 9.03
N GLU A 96 -16.54 -18.83 8.59
CA GLU A 96 -16.07 -18.61 7.22
C GLU A 96 -14.89 -17.63 7.21
N ILE A 97 -14.07 -17.73 6.18
CA ILE A 97 -12.98 -16.80 5.90
C ILE A 97 -13.03 -16.39 4.43
N HIS A 98 -12.94 -15.08 4.20
CA HIS A 98 -12.81 -14.51 2.87
C HIS A 98 -11.37 -14.02 2.70
N LEU A 99 -10.70 -14.53 1.67
CA LEU A 99 -9.36 -14.15 1.25
C LEU A 99 -9.47 -13.45 -0.09
N ALA A 100 -9.17 -12.16 -0.15
CA ALA A 100 -9.21 -11.39 -1.39
C ALA A 100 -7.87 -10.71 -1.64
N LEU A 101 -7.23 -11.07 -2.75
CA LEU A 101 -6.06 -10.39 -3.30
C LEU A 101 -6.56 -9.17 -4.09
N ARG A 102 -6.06 -8.00 -3.71
CA ARG A 102 -6.43 -6.72 -4.32
C ARG A 102 -5.18 -5.97 -4.74
N ASP A 103 -5.30 -5.13 -5.74
CA ASP A 103 -4.26 -4.18 -6.12
C ASP A 103 -4.28 -2.94 -5.20
N LEU A 104 -3.39 -1.96 -5.37
CA LEU A 104 -3.44 -0.73 -4.54
C LEU A 104 -4.66 0.17 -4.82
N SER A 105 -5.31 0.03 -5.98
CA SER A 105 -6.57 0.72 -6.28
C SER A 105 -7.79 0.09 -5.60
N SER A 106 -7.58 -1.00 -4.82
CA SER A 106 -8.60 -1.85 -4.22
C SER A 106 -9.42 -2.67 -5.22
N ALA A 107 -9.01 -2.72 -6.49
CA ALA A 107 -9.59 -3.59 -7.49
C ALA A 107 -9.35 -5.06 -7.12
N LEU A 108 -10.37 -5.88 -7.35
CA LEU A 108 -10.33 -7.29 -7.00
C LEU A 108 -9.55 -8.07 -8.07
N VAL A 109 -8.48 -8.75 -7.65
CA VAL A 109 -7.70 -9.63 -8.54
C VAL A 109 -8.20 -11.07 -8.39
N VAL A 110 -8.34 -11.53 -7.16
CA VAL A 110 -8.86 -12.86 -6.81
C VAL A 110 -9.58 -12.79 -5.48
N GLU A 111 -10.71 -13.46 -5.37
CA GLU A 111 -11.40 -13.70 -4.11
C GLU A 111 -11.66 -15.19 -3.91
N GLU A 112 -11.53 -15.64 -2.67
CA GLU A 112 -11.93 -16.95 -2.22
C GLU A 112 -12.68 -16.87 -0.92
N GLN A 113 -13.75 -17.65 -0.81
CA GLN A 113 -14.48 -17.88 0.43
C GLN A 113 -14.30 -19.33 0.82
N LEU A 114 -13.82 -19.55 2.03
CA LEU A 114 -13.49 -20.87 2.55
C LEU A 114 -14.18 -21.07 3.88
N GLU A 115 -14.56 -22.30 4.16
CA GLU A 115 -15.15 -22.65 5.45
C GLU A 115 -14.06 -22.67 6.52
N LEU A 116 -14.37 -22.07 7.68
CA LEU A 116 -13.50 -22.04 8.84
C LEU A 116 -14.29 -22.49 10.07
N ALA A 117 -14.48 -23.81 10.18
CA ALA A 117 -15.29 -24.43 11.23
C ALA A 117 -14.93 -23.90 12.63
N LEU A 118 -15.94 -23.50 13.41
CA LEU A 118 -15.75 -22.88 14.73
C LEU A 118 -15.15 -23.85 15.75
N GLN A 119 -15.47 -25.14 15.62
CA GLN A 119 -14.94 -26.21 16.45
C GLN A 119 -14.06 -27.10 15.58
N HIS A 120 -12.80 -27.23 15.96
CA HIS A 120 -11.85 -28.06 15.25
C HIS A 120 -10.74 -28.49 16.20
N VAL A 121 -10.13 -29.65 15.93
CA VAL A 121 -9.04 -30.20 16.75
C VAL A 121 -7.80 -29.31 16.66
N GLN A 122 -7.56 -28.73 15.48
CA GLN A 122 -6.45 -27.79 15.25
C GLN A 122 -6.77 -26.36 15.71
N PRO A 123 -5.77 -25.64 16.26
CA PRO A 123 -5.89 -24.24 16.63
C PRO A 123 -6.32 -23.35 15.46
N PHE A 124 -7.07 -22.29 15.77
CA PHE A 124 -7.52 -21.30 14.77
C PHE A 124 -6.36 -20.68 13.98
N ALA A 125 -5.31 -20.24 14.68
CA ALA A 125 -4.16 -19.57 14.04
C ALA A 125 -3.44 -20.48 13.03
N SER A 126 -3.25 -21.76 13.35
CA SER A 126 -2.63 -22.72 12.44
C SER A 126 -3.46 -22.91 11.17
N ARG A 127 -4.78 -23.10 11.33
CA ARG A 127 -5.67 -23.23 10.16
C ARG A 127 -5.71 -21.97 9.31
N LEU A 128 -5.69 -20.78 9.93
CA LEU A 128 -5.62 -19.52 9.21
C LEU A 128 -4.34 -19.43 8.37
N LEU A 129 -3.19 -19.79 8.95
CA LEU A 129 -1.92 -19.81 8.24
C LEU A 129 -1.95 -20.82 7.09
N ASP A 130 -2.47 -22.03 7.31
CA ASP A 130 -2.59 -23.06 6.28
C ASP A 130 -3.47 -22.59 5.10
N GLN A 131 -4.58 -21.90 5.38
CA GLN A 131 -5.47 -21.34 4.35
C GLN A 131 -4.79 -20.23 3.55
N VAL A 132 -4.03 -19.35 4.22
CA VAL A 132 -3.26 -18.27 3.58
C VAL A 132 -2.13 -18.85 2.71
N ASP A 133 -1.40 -19.84 3.21
CA ASP A 133 -0.35 -20.52 2.45
C ASP A 133 -0.93 -21.22 1.22
N GLN A 134 -2.04 -21.94 1.37
CA GLN A 134 -2.74 -22.57 0.24
C GLN A 134 -3.26 -21.55 -0.77
N PHE A 135 -3.73 -20.38 -0.32
CA PHE A 135 -4.13 -19.29 -1.21
C PHE A 135 -2.95 -18.78 -2.04
N PHE A 136 -1.79 -18.56 -1.42
CA PHE A 136 -0.59 -18.13 -2.14
C PHE A 136 -0.06 -19.19 -3.11
N ILE A 137 -0.10 -20.47 -2.74
CA ILE A 137 0.30 -21.57 -3.64
C ILE A 137 -0.62 -21.62 -4.86
N ARG A 138 -1.95 -21.52 -4.67
CA ARG A 138 -2.93 -21.56 -5.75
C ARG A 138 -2.83 -20.37 -6.71
N HIS A 139 -2.55 -19.18 -6.17
CA HIS A 139 -2.52 -17.94 -6.94
C HIS A 139 -1.11 -17.39 -7.20
N GLN A 140 -0.06 -18.21 -7.04
CA GLN A 140 1.33 -17.79 -7.21
C GLN A 140 1.60 -17.12 -8.57
N LYS A 141 0.91 -17.58 -9.63
CA LYS A 141 1.04 -17.01 -10.98
C LYS A 141 0.42 -15.62 -11.14
N LYS A 142 -0.58 -15.29 -10.32
CA LYS A 142 -1.27 -13.98 -10.33
C LYS A 142 -0.67 -13.02 -9.30
N LEU A 143 0.18 -13.53 -8.41
CA LEU A 143 0.78 -12.75 -7.36
C LEU A 143 1.99 -11.99 -7.88
N GLU A 144 1.90 -10.66 -7.84
CA GLU A 144 3.06 -9.78 -8.00
C GLU A 144 3.67 -9.41 -6.64
N ARG A 145 3.90 -8.13 -6.37
CA ARG A 145 4.57 -7.68 -5.13
C ARG A 145 3.55 -7.54 -4.01
N LEU A 146 3.57 -8.44 -3.04
CA LEU A 146 2.70 -8.35 -1.87
C LEU A 146 3.23 -7.28 -0.88
N THR A 147 2.45 -6.24 -0.65
CA THR A 147 2.80 -5.12 0.24
C THR A 147 2.40 -5.36 1.69
N ALA A 148 1.20 -5.91 1.91
CA ALA A 148 0.59 -6.01 3.22
C ALA A 148 -0.49 -7.10 3.27
N ILE A 149 -0.83 -7.51 4.50
CA ILE A 149 -1.97 -8.37 4.81
C ILE A 149 -2.86 -7.59 5.79
N ALA A 150 -4.11 -7.36 5.41
CA ALA A 150 -5.10 -6.69 6.24
C ALA A 150 -6.09 -7.74 6.77
N VAL A 151 -6.20 -7.88 8.09
CA VAL A 151 -7.11 -8.84 8.72
C VAL A 151 -8.24 -8.11 9.42
N THR A 152 -9.48 -8.48 9.11
CA THR A 152 -10.70 -7.95 9.72
C THR A 152 -11.47 -9.10 10.36
N MET A 153 -11.78 -9.01 11.65
CA MET A 153 -12.52 -10.03 12.38
C MET A 153 -13.51 -9.36 13.34
N PRO A 154 -14.77 -9.84 13.42
CA PRO A 154 -15.71 -9.39 14.43
C PRO A 154 -15.27 -9.96 15.78
N GLY A 155 -14.91 -9.07 16.71
CA GLY A 155 -14.55 -9.42 18.08
C GLY A 155 -14.41 -8.18 18.94
N SER A 156 -14.62 -8.32 20.24
CA SER A 156 -14.27 -7.27 21.20
C SER A 156 -12.76 -7.12 21.22
N SER A 157 -12.23 -6.25 20.37
CA SER A 157 -10.81 -5.88 20.40
C SER A 157 -10.52 -5.28 21.77
N ILE A 158 -9.73 -5.98 22.59
CA ILE A 158 -9.11 -5.42 23.78
C ILE A 158 -8.15 -4.32 23.28
N PRO A 159 -8.33 -3.05 23.67
CA PRO A 159 -7.54 -1.95 23.12
C PRO A 159 -6.21 -1.86 23.87
N SER A 160 -5.25 -2.71 23.54
CA SER A 160 -3.86 -2.49 23.97
C SER A 160 -2.87 -2.35 22.82
N THR A 161 -3.32 -2.42 21.57
CA THR A 161 -2.54 -1.93 20.43
C THR A 161 -3.51 -1.61 19.29
N VAL A 162 -3.31 -0.47 18.63
CA VAL A 162 -4.12 0.10 17.53
C VAL A 162 -5.26 1.01 18.03
N SER A 163 -4.89 2.26 18.34
CA SER A 163 -5.75 3.39 18.01
C SER A 163 -5.63 3.68 16.51
N SER A 164 -6.70 4.25 15.96
CA SER A 164 -6.98 4.58 14.55
C SER A 164 -7.72 3.50 13.76
N THR A 165 -9.04 3.54 13.93
CA THR A 165 -10.01 3.29 12.85
C THR A 165 -9.58 4.12 11.64
N GLY A 166 -9.00 3.44 10.66
CA GLY A 166 -8.46 4.02 9.44
C GLY A 166 -7.40 3.05 8.93
N CYS A 167 -7.56 2.55 7.70
CA CYS A 167 -6.56 1.73 7.02
C CYS A 167 -5.16 2.33 7.20
N ARG A 168 -4.39 1.80 8.15
CA ARG A 168 -3.03 2.25 8.42
C ARG A 168 -2.13 1.54 7.42
N PHE A 169 -1.97 2.15 6.26
CA PHE A 169 -0.94 1.78 5.31
C PHE A 169 0.45 2.03 5.94
N MET A 170 1.37 1.13 5.60
CA MET A 170 2.81 1.13 5.91
C MET A 170 3.24 0.81 7.35
N LYS A 171 3.70 -0.43 7.53
CA LYS A 171 5.04 -0.69 8.07
C LYS A 171 5.74 -1.74 7.20
N THR A 172 6.92 -1.36 6.75
CA THR A 172 7.94 -2.11 6.00
C THR A 172 8.00 -3.59 6.40
N LEU A 173 7.64 -4.49 5.48
CA LEU A 173 8.00 -5.90 5.57
C LEU A 173 9.45 -6.06 5.13
N ARG A 174 10.36 -6.10 6.11
CA ARG A 174 11.63 -6.80 5.92
C ARG A 174 11.30 -8.26 5.59
N THR A 175 11.88 -8.74 4.49
CA THR A 175 11.94 -10.14 4.04
C THR A 175 10.59 -10.83 3.85
N CYS A 176 9.92 -10.54 2.74
CA CYS A 176 8.91 -11.41 2.15
C CYS A 176 9.57 -12.73 1.72
N ARG A 177 9.27 -13.82 2.43
CA ARG A 177 9.63 -15.21 2.08
C ARG A 177 8.99 -15.70 0.76
N TRP A 178 8.09 -14.90 0.20
CA TRP A 178 7.23 -15.22 -0.94
C TRP A 178 7.46 -14.32 -2.16
N ALA A 179 8.37 -13.35 -2.06
CA ALA A 179 8.77 -12.55 -3.22
C ALA A 179 9.60 -13.43 -4.15
N LYS A 180 9.12 -13.58 -5.39
CA LYS A 180 9.68 -14.39 -6.49
C LYS A 180 11.22 -14.39 -6.46
N SER A 181 11.78 -15.60 -6.43
CA SER A 181 13.18 -15.85 -6.83
C SER A 181 13.33 -15.73 -8.34
#